data_AF-G1X5W4-F1
#
_entry.id   AF-G1X5W4-F1
#
_cell.length_a   1.000
_cell.length_b   1.000
_cell.length_c   1.000
_cell.angle_alpha   90.00
_cell.angle_beta   90.00
_cell.angle_gamma   90.00
#
_symmetry.space_group_name_H-M   'P 1'
#
loop_
_entity.id
_entity.type
_entity.pdbx_description
1 polymer ?
#
loop_
_entity_poly.entity_id
_entity_poly.type
_entity_poly.pdbx_seq_one_letter_code
_entity_poly.pdbx_strand_id
1 'polypeptide(L)'
;MPPNTACQHTKLHLTTSPHAAEAGYTHPTRSALSKAATTARKITSHNPPPTTFPAPLVLPDDDLSLDPKYPPQSLLSWKRLKARNAITSLRNKIYYLNLPVRSSDSPEFQSWATPIDPETKSQIHGPPSPLWKDVVDYLSAFFHPLELVEYPSITTISKWSSKSQHLVLSTSSSRSGVQLRTRPSPDGPESSCYTHQLSLLDILDFAIEILPEDAYAIIVFTHHDLYESDEDDFCIGRAFGGSRVCVVSSARYHPFSEELAGVGSEEFGGKRHDWPGSHCAEFVQKMCQESEGPARKTKKAKTTSAPEAEGAKINQSLENTPMYRAITAHRSENPDGVKHREYLRAIWLSRLCKTASHELLHCFGLDHCVYYACMMQGTTSILEDTRQPFYLCPIDQAKLKEALSGKNENIGKLSKDEWELEWCGRMKVFCGEIVTRDISMGWRPIIAWLEGRIEELGDQDGADEVDGTEGTKEDPIEVE
;
A
#
# COMPACT_ATOMS: atom_id res chain seq x y z
N MET A 1 13.38 22.14 27.73
CA MET A 1 13.06 21.49 26.46
C MET A 1 13.63 20.09 26.52
N PRO A 2 12.85 19.02 26.41
CA PRO A 2 13.44 17.70 26.25
C PRO A 2 14.20 17.68 24.90
N PRO A 3 15.30 16.92 24.80
CA PRO A 3 16.12 16.94 23.62
C PRO A 3 15.33 16.38 22.44
N ASN A 4 15.35 17.14 21.34
CA ASN A 4 14.79 16.84 20.04
C ASN A 4 15.62 15.74 19.34
N THR A 5 15.76 14.57 19.98
CA THR A 5 16.50 13.44 19.41
C THR A 5 15.52 12.55 18.66
N ALA A 6 15.62 12.56 17.33
CA ALA A 6 14.87 11.65 16.47
C ALA A 6 15.00 10.20 16.95
N CYS A 7 13.89 9.45 16.90
CA CYS A 7 13.84 8.04 17.26
C CYS A 7 14.91 7.23 16.51
N GLN A 8 15.69 6.43 17.25
CA GLN A 8 16.84 5.71 16.70
C GLN A 8 16.49 4.35 16.10
N HIS A 9 15.25 3.86 16.27
CA HIS A 9 14.75 2.60 15.71
C HIS A 9 15.66 1.39 16.05
N THR A 10 16.15 1.30 17.28
CA THR A 10 17.13 0.28 17.70
C THR A 10 16.52 -1.10 17.91
N LYS A 11 15.19 -1.19 18.06
CA LYS A 11 14.44 -2.42 18.24
C LYS A 11 13.21 -2.42 17.33
N LEU A 12 12.96 -3.56 16.69
CA LEU A 12 11.82 -3.74 15.79
C LEU A 12 10.75 -4.65 16.41
N HIS A 13 9.49 -4.34 16.11
CA HIS A 13 8.31 -5.11 16.43
C HIS A 13 7.79 -5.76 15.14
N LEU A 14 8.02 -7.07 15.00
CA LEU A 14 7.76 -7.82 13.74
C LEU A 14 6.58 -8.80 13.85
N THR A 15 5.93 -8.85 15.01
CA THR A 15 4.70 -9.61 15.26
C THR A 15 3.50 -8.66 15.33
N THR A 16 2.30 -9.18 15.56
CA THR A 16 1.14 -8.33 15.88
C THR A 16 1.42 -7.49 17.13
N SER A 17 0.85 -6.30 17.19
CA SER A 17 0.94 -5.42 18.36
C SER A 17 0.27 -6.06 19.59
N PRO A 18 0.55 -5.55 20.80
CA PRO A 18 -0.21 -5.90 22.00
C PRO A 18 -1.73 -5.67 21.86
N HIS A 19 -2.13 -4.59 21.17
CA HIS A 19 -3.54 -4.23 20.96
C HIS A 19 -4.30 -5.25 20.10
N ALA A 20 -3.62 -5.97 19.21
CA ALA A 20 -4.25 -6.93 18.30
C ALA A 20 -5.13 -7.97 19.03
N ALA A 21 -4.65 -8.50 20.16
CA ALA A 21 -5.39 -9.46 20.96
C ALA A 21 -6.62 -8.84 21.65
N GLU A 22 -6.53 -7.56 22.04
CA GLU A 22 -7.63 -6.80 22.65
C GLU A 22 -8.72 -6.47 21.63
N ALA A 23 -8.31 -6.14 20.41
CA ALA A 23 -9.21 -6.01 19.25
C ALA A 23 -9.85 -7.36 18.85
N GLY A 24 -9.31 -8.49 19.32
CA GLY A 24 -9.81 -9.82 18.98
C GLY A 24 -9.25 -10.38 17.67
N TYR A 25 -8.21 -9.77 17.12
CA TYR A 25 -7.46 -10.29 15.98
C TYR A 25 -6.53 -11.42 16.44
N THR A 26 -6.49 -12.53 15.70
CA THR A 26 -5.59 -13.66 15.96
C THR A 26 -4.74 -13.95 14.73
N HIS A 27 -3.42 -13.80 14.87
CA HIS A 27 -2.49 -14.07 13.77
C HIS A 27 -2.48 -15.57 13.41
N PRO A 28 -2.58 -15.93 12.11
CA PRO A 28 -2.56 -17.33 11.71
C PRO A 28 -1.23 -18.02 12.03
N THR A 29 -1.30 -19.30 12.43
CA THR A 29 -0.10 -20.11 12.70
C THR A 29 0.79 -20.25 11.46
N ARG A 30 2.08 -20.53 11.65
CA ARG A 30 3.02 -20.81 10.54
C ARG A 30 2.47 -21.86 9.56
N SER A 31 1.86 -22.95 10.04
CA SER A 31 1.27 -23.97 9.18
C SER A 31 0.10 -23.44 8.34
N ALA A 32 -0.76 -22.61 8.94
CA ALA A 32 -1.87 -21.98 8.23
C ALA A 32 -1.37 -21.00 7.15
N LEU A 33 -0.32 -20.23 7.43
CA LEU A 33 0.30 -19.31 6.47
C LEU A 33 0.88 -20.08 5.27
N SER A 34 1.64 -21.16 5.50
CA SER A 34 2.20 -21.96 4.40
C SER A 34 1.10 -22.58 3.54
N LYS A 35 0.03 -23.05 4.17
CA LYS A 35 -1.14 -23.60 3.47
C LYS A 35 -1.89 -22.53 2.66
N ALA A 36 -1.96 -21.30 3.16
CA ALA A 36 -2.64 -20.21 2.46
C ALA A 36 -1.90 -19.77 1.19
N ALA A 37 -0.59 -19.96 1.11
CA ALA A 37 0.25 -19.55 -0.01
C ALA A 37 0.33 -20.59 -1.16
N THR A 38 -0.23 -21.78 -1.01
CA THR A 38 -0.10 -22.86 -2.00
C THR A 38 -1.41 -23.60 -2.28
N THR A 39 -1.50 -24.23 -3.46
CA THR A 39 -2.56 -25.19 -3.79
C THR A 39 -2.10 -26.65 -3.69
N ALA A 40 -0.80 -26.87 -3.39
CA ALA A 40 -0.22 -28.20 -3.29
C ALA A 40 -0.75 -28.97 -2.08
N ARG A 41 -0.90 -30.29 -2.23
CA ARG A 41 -1.29 -31.19 -1.12
C ARG A 41 -0.17 -31.39 -0.10
N LYS A 42 1.08 -31.43 -0.58
CA LYS A 42 2.28 -31.51 0.26
C LYS A 42 2.89 -30.11 0.33
N ILE A 43 3.03 -29.60 1.54
CA ILE A 43 3.67 -28.30 1.80
C ILE A 43 5.17 -28.58 1.96
N THR A 44 5.97 -28.08 1.03
CA THR A 44 7.44 -28.24 1.03
C THR A 44 8.18 -26.94 1.27
N SER A 45 7.51 -25.78 1.15
CA SER A 45 8.13 -24.47 1.32
C SER A 45 8.09 -24.01 2.77
N HIS A 46 9.20 -23.42 3.22
CA HIS A 46 9.29 -22.75 4.51
C HIS A 46 8.68 -21.35 4.42
N ASN A 47 8.01 -20.90 5.50
CA ASN A 47 7.62 -19.50 5.57
C ASN A 47 8.85 -18.64 5.76
N PRO A 48 8.96 -17.52 5.01
CA PRO A 48 10.01 -16.55 5.28
C PRO A 48 9.89 -16.03 6.72
N PRO A 49 11.02 -15.64 7.33
CA PRO A 49 11.01 -15.15 8.70
C PRO A 49 10.29 -13.79 8.81
N PRO A 50 9.82 -13.40 10.01
CA PRO A 50 9.23 -12.07 10.25
C PRO A 50 10.17 -10.91 9.91
N THR A 51 11.47 -11.17 9.86
CA THR A 51 12.54 -10.25 9.48
C THR A 51 12.61 -9.98 7.96
N THR A 52 11.84 -10.73 7.18
CA THR A 52 11.57 -10.52 5.75
C THR A 52 10.15 -9.98 5.57
N PHE A 53 9.16 -10.70 6.10
CA PHE A 53 7.72 -10.37 6.05
C PHE A 53 7.12 -10.41 7.46
N PRO A 54 7.00 -9.25 8.13
CA PRO A 54 6.38 -9.14 9.45
C PRO A 54 4.90 -9.54 9.44
N ALA A 55 4.36 -9.83 10.62
CA ALA A 55 2.91 -9.86 10.82
C ALA A 55 2.31 -8.45 10.69
N PRO A 56 0.99 -8.30 10.42
CA PRO A 56 0.36 -6.98 10.44
C PRO A 56 0.45 -6.39 11.86
N LEU A 57 0.66 -5.08 11.97
CA LEU A 57 0.80 -4.42 13.27
C LEU A 57 -0.52 -4.47 14.06
N VAL A 58 -1.65 -4.12 13.44
CA VAL A 58 -2.97 -4.05 14.11
C VAL A 58 -2.90 -3.10 15.32
N LEU A 59 -2.60 -1.82 15.06
CA LEU A 59 -2.67 -0.75 16.05
C LEU A 59 -4.13 -0.32 16.27
N PRO A 60 -4.42 0.49 17.31
CA PRO A 60 -5.74 1.10 17.47
C PRO A 60 -6.20 1.82 16.20
N ASP A 61 -7.48 1.66 15.89
CA ASP A 61 -8.18 2.22 14.72
C ASP A 61 -7.72 1.73 13.33
N ASP A 62 -6.75 0.81 13.27
CA ASP A 62 -6.42 0.05 12.05
C ASP A 62 -7.64 -0.71 11.52
N ASP A 63 -7.72 -0.93 10.21
CA ASP A 63 -8.76 -1.74 9.55
C ASP A 63 -8.95 -3.09 10.24
N LEU A 64 -7.86 -3.80 10.52
CA LEU A 64 -7.88 -5.09 11.23
C LEU A 64 -8.15 -4.97 12.73
N SER A 65 -8.04 -3.78 13.32
CA SER A 65 -8.51 -3.54 14.69
C SER A 65 -10.02 -3.33 14.71
N LEU A 66 -10.57 -2.66 13.69
CA LEU A 66 -12.01 -2.38 13.57
C LEU A 66 -12.79 -3.61 13.07
N ASP A 67 -12.24 -4.36 12.12
CA ASP A 67 -12.75 -5.65 11.64
C ASP A 67 -11.71 -6.78 11.82
N PRO A 68 -11.49 -7.25 13.06
CA PRO A 68 -10.53 -8.31 13.38
C PRO A 68 -10.88 -9.67 12.77
N LYS A 69 -12.09 -9.81 12.20
CA LYS A 69 -12.60 -11.04 11.59
C LYS A 69 -12.74 -10.94 10.09
N TYR A 70 -12.13 -9.91 9.47
CA TYR A 70 -12.12 -9.75 8.02
C TYR A 70 -11.74 -11.08 7.34
N PRO A 71 -12.53 -11.53 6.35
CA PRO A 71 -12.39 -12.88 5.82
C PRO A 71 -11.03 -13.08 5.13
N PRO A 72 -10.23 -14.10 5.54
CA PRO A 72 -8.94 -14.33 4.94
C PRO A 72 -9.08 -14.91 3.51
N GLN A 73 -8.28 -14.39 2.57
CA GLN A 73 -8.24 -14.89 1.20
C GLN A 73 -6.95 -15.66 0.90
N SER A 74 -6.98 -17.00 0.97
CA SER A 74 -5.87 -17.87 0.52
C SER A 74 -5.70 -17.90 -1.01
N LEU A 75 -4.58 -18.42 -1.51
CA LEU A 75 -4.39 -18.71 -2.94
C LEU A 75 -5.49 -19.66 -3.47
N LEU A 76 -5.86 -20.68 -2.70
CA LEU A 76 -6.88 -21.64 -3.12
C LEU A 76 -8.26 -21.01 -3.21
N SER A 77 -8.65 -20.17 -2.24
CA SER A 77 -9.94 -19.46 -2.29
C SER A 77 -9.96 -18.43 -3.40
N TRP A 78 -8.86 -17.69 -3.60
CA TRP A 78 -8.68 -16.78 -4.72
C TRP A 78 -8.82 -17.50 -6.07
N LYS A 79 -8.19 -18.66 -6.24
CA LYS A 79 -8.28 -19.46 -7.49
C LYS A 79 -9.70 -19.95 -7.78
N ARG A 80 -10.52 -20.12 -6.73
CA ARG A 80 -11.93 -20.54 -6.82
C ARG A 80 -12.91 -19.36 -6.95
N LEU A 81 -12.43 -18.13 -6.87
CA LEU A 81 -13.27 -16.93 -6.96
C LEU A 81 -13.86 -16.82 -8.36
N LYS A 82 -15.19 -16.95 -8.46
CA LYS A 82 -15.91 -16.90 -9.76
C LYS A 82 -15.91 -15.51 -10.39
N ALA A 83 -15.85 -14.46 -9.58
CA ALA A 83 -15.82 -13.08 -10.04
C ALA A 83 -14.44 -12.64 -10.58
N ARG A 84 -13.41 -13.49 -10.47
CA ARG A 84 -12.06 -13.17 -10.92
C ARG A 84 -11.97 -13.14 -12.45
N ASN A 85 -11.33 -12.09 -12.96
CA ASN A 85 -11.04 -11.94 -14.38
C ASN A 85 -9.76 -12.66 -14.79
N ALA A 86 -9.85 -13.52 -15.82
CA ALA A 86 -8.70 -14.18 -16.40
C ALA A 86 -7.98 -13.26 -17.39
N ILE A 87 -6.65 -13.24 -17.33
CA ILE A 87 -5.83 -12.68 -18.39
C ILE A 87 -5.86 -13.66 -19.57
N THR A 88 -6.09 -13.15 -20.78
CA THR A 88 -6.16 -13.97 -21.99
C THR A 88 -5.29 -13.38 -23.10
N SER A 89 -5.13 -14.07 -24.22
CA SER A 89 -4.45 -13.51 -25.39
C SER A 89 -5.15 -12.26 -25.94
N LEU A 90 -6.46 -12.12 -25.75
CA LEU A 90 -7.27 -10.98 -26.19
C LEU A 90 -7.37 -9.87 -25.14
N ARG A 91 -7.44 -10.21 -23.84
CA ARG A 91 -7.59 -9.27 -22.73
C ARG A 91 -6.34 -9.27 -21.87
N ASN A 92 -5.41 -8.37 -22.16
CA ASN A 92 -4.06 -8.40 -21.57
C ASN A 92 -3.35 -7.05 -21.51
N LYS A 93 -4.10 -5.95 -21.56
CA LYS A 93 -3.59 -4.60 -21.39
C LYS A 93 -4.22 -3.94 -20.17
N ILE A 94 -3.44 -3.19 -19.43
CA ILE A 94 -3.97 -2.30 -18.41
C ILE A 94 -4.08 -0.92 -19.05
N TYR A 95 -5.29 -0.37 -19.14
CA TYR A 95 -5.47 0.99 -19.61
C TYR A 95 -5.32 1.96 -18.44
N TYR A 96 -4.74 3.13 -18.67
CA TYR A 96 -4.78 4.23 -17.71
C TYR A 96 -5.45 5.46 -18.30
N LEU A 97 -6.20 6.18 -17.48
CA LEU A 97 -6.85 7.43 -17.85
C LEU A 97 -6.53 8.52 -16.82
N ASN A 98 -5.96 9.63 -17.26
CA ASN A 98 -5.71 10.80 -16.41
C ASN A 98 -6.87 11.80 -16.50
N LEU A 99 -7.63 11.97 -15.43
CA LEU A 99 -8.53 13.11 -15.26
C LEU A 99 -7.71 14.29 -14.67
N PRO A 100 -7.79 15.49 -15.24
CA PRO A 100 -8.86 16.02 -16.10
C PRO A 100 -8.47 16.10 -17.59
N VAL A 101 -9.40 15.80 -18.47
CA VAL A 101 -9.26 16.13 -19.89
C VAL A 101 -9.93 17.46 -20.18
N ARG A 102 -9.35 18.23 -21.12
CA ARG A 102 -9.84 19.50 -21.70
C ARG A 102 -11.16 20.00 -21.10
N SER A 103 -11.07 20.67 -19.95
CA SER A 103 -12.18 21.35 -19.29
C SER A 103 -12.25 22.78 -19.83
N SER A 104 -12.75 22.97 -21.06
CA SER A 104 -12.88 24.32 -21.64
C SER A 104 -13.93 25.18 -20.92
N ASP A 105 -14.86 24.56 -20.19
CA ASP A 105 -16.11 25.20 -19.79
C ASP A 105 -16.31 25.30 -18.26
N SER A 106 -15.32 24.92 -17.43
CA SER A 106 -15.46 24.92 -15.95
C SER A 106 -14.12 25.12 -15.20
N PRO A 107 -13.53 26.33 -15.22
CA PRO A 107 -12.29 26.62 -14.49
C PRO A 107 -12.42 26.44 -12.97
N GLU A 108 -13.63 26.61 -12.42
CA GLU A 108 -13.96 26.36 -11.01
C GLU A 108 -13.61 24.92 -10.58
N PHE A 109 -13.85 23.93 -11.44
CA PHE A 109 -13.57 22.52 -11.16
C PHE A 109 -12.07 22.26 -10.94
N GLN A 110 -11.21 22.85 -11.78
CA GLN A 110 -9.75 22.69 -11.66
C GLN A 110 -9.21 23.21 -10.33
N SER A 111 -9.86 24.25 -9.78
CA SER A 111 -9.47 24.81 -8.49
C SER A 111 -9.75 23.86 -7.32
N TRP A 112 -10.68 22.91 -7.46
CA TRP A 112 -11.04 21.94 -6.40
C TRP A 112 -9.96 20.89 -6.16
N ALA A 113 -9.03 20.68 -7.09
CA ALA A 113 -7.87 19.81 -6.90
C ALA A 113 -6.73 20.48 -6.11
N THR A 114 -6.81 21.79 -5.84
CA THR A 114 -5.78 22.52 -5.08
C THR A 114 -6.22 22.66 -3.63
N PRO A 115 -5.39 22.26 -2.65
CA PRO A 115 -5.74 22.41 -1.26
C PRO A 115 -5.79 23.88 -0.85
N ILE A 116 -6.63 24.19 0.13
CA ILE A 116 -6.75 25.49 0.79
C ILE A 116 -6.40 25.36 2.26
N ASP A 117 -5.91 26.45 2.83
CA ASP A 117 -5.76 26.61 4.27
C ASP A 117 -7.16 26.77 4.91
N PRO A 118 -7.56 25.88 5.84
CA PRO A 118 -8.90 25.96 6.42
C PRO A 118 -9.14 27.24 7.24
N GLU A 119 -8.11 27.87 7.81
CA GLU A 119 -8.27 29.10 8.59
C GLU A 119 -8.33 30.33 7.68
N THR A 120 -7.37 30.46 6.76
CA THR A 120 -7.22 31.67 5.94
C THR A 120 -7.99 31.62 4.62
N LYS A 121 -8.48 30.44 4.22
CA LYS A 121 -9.10 30.13 2.92
C LYS A 121 -8.18 30.40 1.72
N SER A 122 -6.89 30.60 1.94
CA SER A 122 -5.90 30.84 0.89
C SER A 122 -5.49 29.52 0.23
N GLN A 123 -5.15 29.56 -1.06
CA GLN A 123 -4.65 28.37 -1.76
C GLN A 123 -3.25 28.00 -1.25
N ILE A 124 -3.05 26.72 -0.95
CA ILE A 124 -1.76 26.18 -0.54
C ILE A 124 -0.98 25.74 -1.77
N HIS A 125 0.12 26.42 -2.03
CA HIS A 125 1.04 26.07 -3.13
C HIS A 125 2.19 25.20 -2.61
N GLY A 126 1.91 23.91 -2.42
CA GLY A 126 2.88 22.89 -2.02
C GLY A 126 3.86 22.48 -3.14
N PRO A 127 4.64 21.40 -2.98
CA PRO A 127 5.38 20.83 -4.10
C PRO A 127 4.42 20.47 -5.25
N PRO A 128 4.87 20.54 -6.52
CA PRO A 128 4.02 20.14 -7.63
C PRO A 128 3.67 18.65 -7.51
N SER A 129 2.44 18.29 -7.90
CA SER A 129 2.01 16.89 -7.94
C SER A 129 3.03 16.00 -8.66
N PRO A 130 3.22 14.75 -8.21
CA PRO A 130 3.93 13.74 -8.98
C PRO A 130 3.33 13.58 -10.38
N LEU A 131 4.16 13.19 -11.34
CA LEU A 131 3.70 12.93 -12.71
C LEU A 131 3.02 11.56 -12.73
N TRP A 132 1.84 11.45 -13.35
CA TRP A 132 1.19 10.15 -13.57
C TRP A 132 2.06 9.19 -14.38
N LYS A 133 2.94 9.71 -15.24
CA LYS A 133 3.94 8.89 -15.94
C LYS A 133 4.82 8.10 -14.98
N ASP A 134 5.27 8.71 -13.88
CA ASP A 134 6.13 8.03 -12.90
C ASP A 134 5.37 6.88 -12.20
N VAL A 135 4.05 7.07 -11.96
CA VAL A 135 3.16 6.01 -11.43
C VAL A 135 2.94 4.91 -12.45
N VAL A 136 2.68 5.26 -13.71
CA VAL A 136 2.52 4.29 -14.81
C VAL A 136 3.77 3.45 -15.03
N ASP A 137 4.95 4.07 -14.99
CA ASP A 137 6.22 3.34 -15.13
C ASP A 137 6.43 2.37 -13.94
N TYR A 138 6.09 2.77 -12.71
CA TYR A 138 6.11 1.88 -11.53
C TYR A 138 5.17 0.68 -11.71
N LEU A 139 3.93 0.93 -12.11
CA LEU A 139 2.93 -0.13 -12.33
C LEU A 139 3.36 -1.06 -13.48
N SER A 140 4.01 -0.53 -14.52
CA SER A 140 4.58 -1.34 -15.61
C SER A 140 5.66 -2.31 -15.13
N ALA A 141 6.52 -1.87 -14.21
CA ALA A 141 7.48 -2.76 -13.56
C ALA A 141 6.78 -3.79 -12.64
N PHE A 142 5.79 -3.35 -11.86
CA PHE A 142 5.09 -4.16 -10.86
C PHE A 142 4.24 -5.28 -11.48
N PHE A 143 3.52 -4.98 -12.56
CA PHE A 143 2.58 -5.88 -13.24
C PHE A 143 3.17 -6.53 -14.51
N HIS A 144 4.49 -6.46 -14.69
CA HIS A 144 5.17 -7.13 -15.81
C HIS A 144 4.71 -8.60 -15.91
N PRO A 145 4.27 -9.09 -17.09
CA PRO A 145 4.54 -8.55 -18.43
C PRO A 145 3.32 -7.88 -19.09
N LEU A 146 2.37 -7.36 -18.31
CA LEU A 146 1.25 -6.62 -18.88
C LEU A 146 1.70 -5.24 -19.38
N GLU A 147 1.13 -4.82 -20.51
CA GLU A 147 1.38 -3.50 -21.08
C GLU A 147 0.42 -2.49 -20.44
N LEU A 148 0.95 -1.35 -20.01
CA LEU A 148 0.15 -0.21 -19.60
C LEU A 148 0.00 0.76 -20.76
N VAL A 149 -1.24 1.06 -21.14
CA VAL A 149 -1.58 1.83 -22.33
C VAL A 149 -2.45 3.03 -21.97
N GLU A 150 -2.13 4.20 -22.51
CA GLU A 150 -2.98 5.38 -22.33
C GLU A 150 -4.34 5.17 -22.98
N TYR A 151 -5.40 5.60 -22.30
CA TYR A 151 -6.74 5.58 -22.87
C TYR A 151 -6.78 6.44 -24.15
N PRO A 152 -7.19 5.89 -25.31
CA PRO A 152 -6.91 6.50 -26.61
C PRO A 152 -7.85 7.64 -26.98
N SER A 153 -8.95 7.83 -26.25
CA SER A 153 -9.98 8.82 -26.56
C SER A 153 -9.97 9.99 -25.59
N ILE A 154 -10.41 11.15 -26.06
CA ILE A 154 -10.47 12.39 -25.27
C ILE A 154 -11.68 12.28 -24.32
N THR A 155 -11.48 12.42 -23.01
CA THR A 155 -12.55 12.28 -21.99
C THR A 155 -12.91 13.55 -21.20
N THR A 156 -13.76 14.42 -21.72
CA THR A 156 -14.06 15.72 -21.11
C THR A 156 -14.91 15.67 -19.84
N ILE A 157 -14.68 16.63 -18.94
CA ILE A 157 -15.62 17.04 -17.87
C ILE A 157 -16.25 18.37 -18.28
N SER A 158 -17.58 18.41 -18.37
CA SER A 158 -18.33 19.62 -18.75
C SER A 158 -19.64 19.74 -17.98
N LYS A 159 -20.26 20.92 -18.02
CA LYS A 159 -21.63 21.10 -17.50
C LYS A 159 -22.61 20.44 -18.46
N TRP A 160 -23.62 19.74 -17.93
CA TRP A 160 -24.67 19.10 -18.74
C TRP A 160 -25.36 20.09 -19.70
N SER A 161 -25.55 21.33 -19.25
CA SER A 161 -25.97 22.45 -20.09
C SER A 161 -25.50 23.77 -19.47
N SER A 162 -25.57 24.87 -20.20
CA SER A 162 -25.20 26.21 -19.70
C SER A 162 -25.98 26.65 -18.45
N LYS A 163 -27.14 26.03 -18.18
CA LYS A 163 -28.00 26.32 -17.01
C LYS A 163 -27.89 25.26 -15.91
N SER A 164 -27.23 24.13 -16.16
CA SER A 164 -27.13 23.03 -15.20
C SER A 164 -25.90 23.21 -14.30
N GLN A 165 -26.05 22.84 -13.03
CA GLN A 165 -24.92 22.68 -12.11
C GLN A 165 -24.33 21.26 -12.15
N HIS A 166 -25.00 20.32 -12.82
CA HIS A 166 -24.52 18.94 -12.93
C HIS A 166 -23.36 18.84 -13.92
N LEU A 167 -22.29 18.20 -13.49
CA LEU A 167 -21.15 17.85 -14.32
C LEU A 167 -21.39 16.50 -15.01
N VAL A 168 -20.71 16.30 -16.13
CA VAL A 168 -20.80 15.10 -16.97
C VAL A 168 -19.40 14.69 -17.39
N LEU A 169 -19.11 13.40 -17.27
CA LEU A 169 -17.98 12.73 -17.88
C LEU A 169 -18.41 12.19 -19.24
N SER A 170 -17.70 12.55 -20.30
CA SER A 170 -17.98 12.05 -21.66
C SER A 170 -16.69 11.72 -22.39
N THR A 171 -16.72 10.77 -23.32
CA THR A 171 -15.57 10.41 -24.16
C THR A 171 -15.87 10.65 -25.63
N SER A 172 -14.86 11.05 -26.43
CA SER A 172 -15.01 11.21 -27.88
C SER A 172 -15.38 9.91 -28.63
N SER A 173 -15.20 8.76 -27.99
CA SER A 173 -15.58 7.44 -28.51
C SER A 173 -17.04 7.05 -28.25
N SER A 174 -17.77 7.78 -27.39
CA SER A 174 -19.17 7.51 -27.00
C SER A 174 -20.03 8.75 -27.22
N ARG A 175 -21.32 8.55 -27.48
CA ARG A 175 -22.32 9.65 -27.47
C ARG A 175 -23.03 9.79 -26.13
N SER A 176 -22.77 8.87 -25.19
CA SER A 176 -23.29 8.89 -23.83
C SER A 176 -22.31 9.59 -22.91
N GLY A 177 -22.85 10.13 -21.82
CA GLY A 177 -22.08 10.75 -20.76
C GLY A 177 -22.64 10.33 -19.41
N VAL A 178 -21.75 10.10 -18.46
CA VAL A 178 -22.08 9.72 -17.08
C VAL A 178 -22.14 10.98 -16.24
N GLN A 179 -23.21 11.16 -15.46
CA GLN A 179 -23.31 12.27 -14.52
C GLN A 179 -22.19 12.16 -13.48
N LEU A 180 -21.48 13.25 -13.23
CA LEU A 180 -20.48 13.35 -12.18
C LEU A 180 -21.05 14.19 -11.04
N ARG A 181 -21.48 13.53 -9.96
CA ARG A 181 -21.93 14.18 -8.73
C ARG A 181 -20.76 14.72 -7.96
N THR A 182 -20.99 15.84 -7.30
CA THR A 182 -20.03 16.51 -6.43
C THR A 182 -20.71 16.91 -5.14
N ARG A 183 -19.92 17.05 -4.08
CA ARG A 183 -20.39 17.58 -2.80
C ARG A 183 -19.35 18.52 -2.19
N PRO A 184 -19.74 19.47 -1.34
CA PRO A 184 -18.81 20.13 -0.43
C PRO A 184 -18.14 19.09 0.48
N SER A 185 -16.90 19.35 0.89
CA SER A 185 -16.23 18.45 1.84
C SER A 185 -16.99 18.34 3.17
N PRO A 186 -17.18 17.12 3.73
CA PRO A 186 -18.05 16.88 4.88
C PRO A 186 -17.56 17.56 6.17
N ASP A 187 -16.25 17.72 6.34
CA ASP A 187 -15.68 18.40 7.52
C ASP A 187 -16.10 19.88 7.59
N GLY A 188 -16.64 20.41 6.50
CA GLY A 188 -17.02 21.81 6.36
C GLY A 188 -15.82 22.69 6.00
N PRO A 189 -16.06 23.98 5.72
CA PRO A 189 -15.01 24.87 5.24
C PRO A 189 -13.93 25.11 6.30
N GLU A 190 -14.22 24.93 7.58
CA GLU A 190 -13.35 25.31 8.72
C GLU A 190 -12.22 24.30 8.99
N SER A 191 -12.31 23.07 8.48
CA SER A 191 -11.36 21.99 8.78
C SER A 191 -10.88 21.24 7.53
N SER A 192 -11.66 21.20 6.44
CA SER A 192 -11.23 20.53 5.21
C SER A 192 -10.27 21.39 4.38
N CYS A 193 -9.15 20.80 3.96
CA CYS A 193 -8.25 21.44 2.99
C CYS A 193 -8.74 21.33 1.53
N TYR A 194 -9.80 20.57 1.25
CA TYR A 194 -10.43 20.53 -0.07
C TYR A 194 -11.84 21.09 -0.01
N THR A 195 -12.23 21.90 -0.99
CA THR A 195 -13.55 22.54 -0.99
C THR A 195 -14.67 21.61 -1.43
N HIS A 196 -14.37 20.71 -2.38
CA HIS A 196 -15.32 19.80 -2.99
C HIS A 196 -14.71 18.43 -3.22
N GLN A 197 -15.58 17.43 -3.23
CA GLN A 197 -15.25 16.04 -3.54
C GLN A 197 -16.06 15.57 -4.74
N LEU A 198 -15.48 14.66 -5.51
CA LEU A 198 -16.14 13.99 -6.63
C LEU A 198 -16.63 12.61 -6.21
N SER A 199 -17.80 12.23 -6.70
CA SER A 199 -18.32 10.87 -6.51
C SER A 199 -17.39 9.89 -7.23
N LEU A 200 -16.74 9.01 -6.47
CA LEU A 200 -15.90 7.98 -7.06
C LEU A 200 -16.73 6.92 -7.77
N LEU A 201 -17.97 6.68 -7.32
CA LEU A 201 -18.88 5.72 -7.93
C LEU A 201 -19.20 6.13 -9.37
N ASP A 202 -19.40 7.43 -9.60
CA ASP A 202 -19.70 7.96 -10.93
C ASP A 202 -18.48 7.87 -11.86
N ILE A 203 -17.26 8.01 -11.31
CA ILE A 203 -16.01 7.80 -12.06
C ILE A 203 -15.84 6.32 -12.42
N LEU A 204 -16.17 5.39 -11.51
CA LEU A 204 -16.13 3.96 -11.78
C LEU A 204 -17.18 3.54 -12.80
N ASP A 205 -18.40 4.08 -12.73
CA ASP A 205 -19.45 3.84 -13.73
C ASP A 205 -19.02 4.34 -15.12
N PHE A 206 -18.39 5.52 -15.19
CA PHE A 206 -17.78 6.00 -16.42
C PHE A 206 -16.67 5.07 -16.92
N ALA A 207 -15.78 4.61 -16.04
CA ALA A 207 -14.72 3.66 -16.38
C ALA A 207 -15.28 2.35 -16.94
N ILE A 208 -16.42 1.87 -16.41
CA ILE A 208 -17.13 0.67 -16.90
C ILE A 208 -17.67 0.92 -18.32
N GLU A 209 -18.29 2.08 -18.56
CA GLU A 209 -18.85 2.42 -19.88
C GLU A 209 -17.76 2.45 -20.96
N ILE A 210 -16.57 2.98 -20.62
CA ILE A 210 -15.51 3.22 -21.60
C ILE A 210 -14.47 2.10 -21.71
N LEU A 211 -14.58 1.05 -20.90
CA LEU A 211 -13.58 -0.02 -20.76
C LEU A 211 -13.33 -0.72 -22.11
N PRO A 212 -12.10 -0.64 -22.67
CA PRO A 212 -11.80 -1.29 -23.95
C PRO A 212 -12.00 -2.80 -23.94
N GLU A 213 -12.35 -3.38 -25.10
CA GLU A 213 -12.63 -4.82 -25.22
C GLU A 213 -11.41 -5.70 -24.93
N ASP A 214 -10.21 -5.22 -25.27
CA ASP A 214 -8.90 -5.87 -25.05
C ASP A 214 -8.26 -5.50 -23.70
N ALA A 215 -8.93 -4.67 -22.89
CA ALA A 215 -8.47 -4.33 -21.56
C ALA A 215 -8.57 -5.54 -20.62
N TYR A 216 -7.48 -5.83 -19.92
CA TYR A 216 -7.54 -6.58 -18.67
C TYR A 216 -8.20 -5.73 -17.58
N ALA A 217 -7.80 -4.46 -17.43
CA ALA A 217 -8.38 -3.50 -16.50
C ALA A 217 -8.17 -2.07 -16.99
N ILE A 218 -8.88 -1.11 -16.41
CA ILE A 218 -8.59 0.33 -16.52
C ILE A 218 -8.42 0.94 -15.13
N ILE A 219 -7.38 1.76 -14.98
CA ILE A 219 -7.17 2.61 -13.80
C ILE A 219 -7.39 4.08 -14.18
N VAL A 220 -8.23 4.77 -13.40
CA VAL A 220 -8.49 6.21 -13.58
C VAL A 220 -7.73 6.98 -12.51
N PHE A 221 -6.90 7.93 -12.92
CA PHE A 221 -6.17 8.82 -12.04
C PHE A 221 -6.84 10.19 -11.97
N THR A 222 -6.89 10.80 -10.79
CA THR A 222 -7.41 12.16 -10.60
C THR A 222 -6.65 12.90 -9.51
N HIS A 223 -6.61 14.23 -9.58
CA HIS A 223 -6.07 15.07 -8.51
C HIS A 223 -7.16 15.61 -7.55
N HIS A 224 -8.42 15.28 -7.81
CA HIS A 224 -9.54 15.77 -7.01
C HIS A 224 -9.83 14.83 -5.84
N ASP A 225 -10.24 15.39 -4.72
CA ASP A 225 -10.67 14.61 -3.57
C ASP A 225 -11.94 13.82 -3.89
N LEU A 226 -12.10 12.64 -3.29
CA LEU A 226 -13.15 11.69 -3.64
C LEU A 226 -14.01 11.30 -2.44
N TYR A 227 -15.23 10.85 -2.72
CA TYR A 227 -16.10 10.20 -1.75
C TYR A 227 -16.86 9.02 -2.38
N GLU A 228 -17.22 8.02 -1.58
CA GLU A 228 -18.03 6.88 -2.01
C GLU A 228 -19.50 7.04 -1.60
N SER A 229 -19.75 7.42 -0.35
CA SER A 229 -21.08 7.56 0.25
C SER A 229 -21.18 8.77 1.17
N ASP A 230 -22.40 9.07 1.64
CA ASP A 230 -22.66 10.19 2.55
C ASP A 230 -22.02 10.02 3.94
N GLU A 231 -21.62 8.79 4.31
CA GLU A 231 -21.01 8.47 5.61
C GLU A 231 -19.46 8.52 5.57
N ASP A 232 -18.86 8.57 4.38
CA ASP A 232 -17.40 8.61 4.25
C ASP A 232 -16.88 10.03 4.39
N ASP A 233 -15.75 10.22 5.08
CA ASP A 233 -15.06 11.51 5.10
C ASP A 233 -14.42 11.80 3.73
N PHE A 234 -13.64 10.84 3.23
CA PHE A 234 -13.04 10.83 1.90
C PHE A 234 -12.63 9.42 1.50
N CYS A 235 -12.31 9.23 0.22
CA CYS A 235 -11.65 8.02 -0.27
C CYS A 235 -10.42 8.41 -1.10
N ILE A 236 -9.36 7.60 -1.03
CA ILE A 236 -8.17 7.80 -1.88
C ILE A 236 -8.28 6.96 -3.14
N GLY A 237 -8.77 5.74 -3.02
CA GLY A 237 -8.93 4.81 -4.13
C GLY A 237 -10.13 3.91 -3.93
N ARG A 238 -10.56 3.28 -5.03
CA ARG A 238 -11.56 2.22 -5.01
C ARG A 238 -11.45 1.37 -6.28
N ALA A 239 -11.71 0.09 -6.14
CA ALA A 239 -11.77 -0.84 -7.26
C ALA A 239 -13.08 -1.65 -7.27
N PHE A 240 -13.71 -1.73 -8.44
CA PHE A 240 -14.70 -2.74 -8.73
C PHE A 240 -14.03 -3.87 -9.50
N GLY A 241 -13.33 -4.73 -8.76
CA GLY A 241 -12.42 -5.71 -9.35
C GLY A 241 -13.07 -6.68 -10.34
N GLY A 242 -14.31 -7.10 -10.08
CA GLY A 242 -15.11 -7.91 -11.01
C GLY A 242 -15.42 -7.17 -12.33
N SER A 243 -15.61 -5.86 -12.26
CA SER A 243 -15.85 -4.98 -13.41
C SER A 243 -14.56 -4.52 -14.10
N ARG A 244 -13.39 -4.84 -13.54
CA ARG A 244 -12.05 -4.51 -14.08
C ARG A 244 -11.76 -3.01 -14.13
N VAL A 245 -12.31 -2.25 -13.19
CA VAL A 245 -12.12 -0.81 -13.11
C VAL A 245 -11.65 -0.40 -11.72
N CYS A 246 -10.77 0.59 -11.66
CA CYS A 246 -10.43 1.25 -10.41
C CYS A 246 -10.14 2.74 -10.62
N VAL A 247 -10.20 3.51 -9.54
CA VAL A 247 -9.89 4.94 -9.50
C VAL A 247 -8.94 5.23 -8.34
N VAL A 248 -8.00 6.16 -8.55
CA VAL A 248 -7.06 6.64 -7.54
C VAL A 248 -6.95 8.16 -7.60
N SER A 249 -7.03 8.78 -6.43
CA SER A 249 -6.82 10.21 -6.22
C SER A 249 -5.46 10.50 -5.61
N SER A 250 -4.82 11.59 -6.05
CA SER A 250 -3.63 12.12 -5.40
C SER A 250 -3.91 13.11 -4.28
N ALA A 251 -5.15 13.57 -4.11
CA ALA A 251 -5.47 14.74 -3.29
C ALA A 251 -4.96 14.58 -1.85
N ARG A 252 -5.35 13.49 -1.18
CA ARG A 252 -5.07 13.28 0.25
C ARG A 252 -3.62 12.90 0.57
N TYR A 253 -2.79 12.68 -0.45
CA TYR A 253 -1.33 12.54 -0.31
C TYR A 253 -0.58 13.85 -0.54
N HIS A 254 -1.26 14.96 -0.80
CA HIS A 254 -0.62 16.26 -0.81
C HIS A 254 -0.03 16.54 0.59
N PRO A 255 1.23 17.00 0.73
CA PRO A 255 1.89 17.13 2.03
C PRO A 255 1.13 17.94 3.07
N PHE A 256 0.46 19.01 2.65
CA PHE A 256 -0.40 19.81 3.53
C PHE A 256 -1.62 19.03 4.06
N SER A 257 -2.23 18.18 3.22
CA SER A 257 -3.35 17.32 3.65
C SER A 257 -2.89 16.28 4.66
N GLU A 258 -1.68 15.74 4.49
CA GLU A 258 -1.11 14.75 5.41
C GLU A 258 -0.71 15.37 6.74
N GLU A 259 -0.16 16.59 6.71
CA GLU A 259 0.12 17.37 7.92
C GLU A 259 -1.16 17.62 8.73
N LEU A 260 -2.26 18.01 8.06
CA LEU A 260 -3.56 18.17 8.69
C LEU A 260 -4.13 16.85 9.24
N ALA A 261 -3.87 15.73 8.57
CA ALA A 261 -4.21 14.39 9.07
C ALA A 261 -3.30 13.92 10.22
N GLY A 262 -2.34 14.73 10.65
CA GLY A 262 -1.46 14.45 11.79
C GLY A 262 -0.23 13.60 11.44
N VAL A 263 0.06 13.36 10.16
CA VAL A 263 1.23 12.57 9.74
C VAL A 263 2.52 13.22 10.24
N GLY A 264 3.26 12.49 11.07
CA GLY A 264 4.51 12.96 11.68
C GLY A 264 4.34 13.94 12.85
N SER A 265 3.11 14.16 13.33
CA SER A 265 2.86 14.88 14.58
C SER A 265 3.23 14.04 15.80
N GLU A 266 3.54 14.68 16.93
CA GLU A 266 3.88 13.98 18.17
C GLU A 266 2.73 13.13 18.72
N GLU A 267 1.48 13.51 18.43
CA GLU A 267 0.27 12.76 18.80
C GLU A 267 0.26 11.39 18.12
N PHE A 268 0.64 11.32 16.85
CA PHE A 268 0.69 10.06 16.08
C PHE A 268 2.10 9.49 15.98
N GLY A 269 2.83 9.54 17.10
CA GLY A 269 4.14 8.89 17.25
C GLY A 269 5.33 9.64 16.67
N GLY A 270 5.15 10.85 16.14
CA GLY A 270 6.22 11.73 15.67
C GLY A 270 6.76 11.37 14.29
N LYS A 271 7.64 12.23 13.77
CA LYS A 271 8.24 12.06 12.44
C LYS A 271 9.04 10.75 12.34
N ARG A 272 9.10 10.21 11.12
CA ARG A 272 9.89 9.02 10.72
C ARG A 272 9.34 7.67 11.17
N HIS A 273 8.06 7.57 11.54
CA HIS A 273 7.40 6.27 11.81
C HIS A 273 6.45 5.81 10.69
N ASP A 274 6.60 6.37 9.49
CA ASP A 274 6.11 5.73 8.26
C ASP A 274 6.87 4.42 8.02
N TRP A 275 6.36 3.54 7.16
CA TRP A 275 7.09 2.31 6.82
C TRP A 275 8.51 2.62 6.30
N PRO A 276 9.55 1.88 6.75
CA PRO A 276 9.53 0.74 7.66
C PRO A 276 9.60 1.12 9.15
N GLY A 277 9.82 2.39 9.47
CA GLY A 277 9.93 2.92 10.84
C GLY A 277 8.69 2.66 11.70
N SER A 278 7.53 2.42 11.09
CA SER A 278 6.30 1.95 11.74
C SER A 278 6.48 0.67 12.58
N HIS A 279 7.51 -0.12 12.29
CA HIS A 279 7.88 -1.30 13.08
C HIS A 279 8.81 -0.97 14.26
N CYS A 280 9.06 0.29 14.60
CA CYS A 280 9.81 0.64 15.81
C CYS A 280 9.05 0.14 17.05
N ALA A 281 9.72 -0.61 17.93
CA ALA A 281 9.10 -1.16 19.13
C ALA A 281 8.57 -0.07 20.08
N GLU A 282 9.30 1.04 20.22
CA GLU A 282 8.89 2.18 21.07
C GLU A 282 7.65 2.87 20.49
N PHE A 283 7.59 3.03 19.17
CA PHE A 283 6.42 3.57 18.47
C PHE A 283 5.19 2.68 18.66
N VAL A 284 5.31 1.37 18.38
CA VAL A 284 4.20 0.42 18.54
C VAL A 284 3.68 0.43 19.97
N GLN A 285 4.58 0.44 20.96
CA GLN A 285 4.21 0.52 22.37
C GLN A 285 3.46 1.82 22.70
N LYS A 286 3.96 2.97 22.23
CA LYS A 286 3.34 4.28 22.45
C LYS A 286 1.92 4.31 21.87
N MET A 287 1.76 3.90 20.61
CA MET A 287 0.45 3.90 19.93
C MET A 287 -0.57 3.00 20.64
N CYS A 288 -0.15 1.86 21.20
CA CYS A 288 -1.06 1.01 21.98
C CYS A 288 -1.45 1.66 23.32
N GLN A 289 -0.51 2.32 24.01
CA GLN A 289 -0.74 2.90 25.34
C GLN A 289 -1.61 4.17 25.33
N GLU A 290 -1.46 5.04 24.32
CA GLU A 290 -2.18 6.32 24.26
C GLU A 290 -3.68 6.15 23.97
N SER A 291 -4.08 5.01 23.39
CA SER A 291 -5.49 4.65 23.21
C SER A 291 -6.22 4.29 24.52
N GLU A 292 -5.50 4.08 25.62
CA GLU A 292 -6.06 3.78 26.95
C GLU A 292 -6.53 5.06 27.71
N GLY A 293 -7.49 5.80 27.16
CA GLY A 293 -8.14 6.94 27.85
C GLY A 293 -8.89 6.54 29.14
N PRO A 294 -9.20 7.50 30.05
CA PRO A 294 -9.66 7.22 31.42
C PRO A 294 -11.03 6.52 31.55
N ALA A 295 -11.79 6.38 30.46
CA ALA A 295 -13.13 5.79 30.46
C ALA A 295 -13.18 4.25 30.40
N ARG A 296 -12.05 3.56 30.19
CA ARG A 296 -11.98 2.09 30.10
C ARG A 296 -11.31 1.39 31.30
N LYS A 297 -11.32 2.03 32.48
CA LYS A 297 -10.89 1.39 33.74
C LYS A 297 -11.96 0.43 34.28
N THR A 298 -12.18 -0.70 33.62
CA THR A 298 -12.92 -1.83 34.20
C THR A 298 -12.01 -3.04 34.43
N LYS A 299 -11.78 -3.29 35.73
CA LYS A 299 -11.17 -4.48 36.36
C LYS A 299 -9.74 -4.80 35.92
N LYS A 300 -8.79 -4.30 36.73
CA LYS A 300 -7.44 -4.86 36.87
C LYS A 300 -7.53 -6.38 37.06
N ALA A 301 -7.26 -7.15 36.00
CA ALA A 301 -6.81 -8.53 36.15
C ALA A 301 -5.38 -8.50 36.68
N LYS A 302 -5.06 -9.43 37.58
CA LYS A 302 -3.71 -9.61 38.12
C LYS A 302 -2.71 -9.71 36.97
N THR A 303 -1.67 -8.89 37.04
CA THR A 303 -0.44 -8.99 36.26
C THR A 303 0.15 -10.39 36.46
N THR A 304 -0.19 -11.32 35.57
CA THR A 304 0.72 -12.40 35.21
C THR A 304 1.66 -11.79 34.19
N SER A 305 2.95 -11.77 34.52
CA SER A 305 4.04 -11.42 33.61
C SER A 305 3.74 -11.98 32.22
N ALA A 306 3.61 -11.09 31.23
CA ALA A 306 3.65 -11.49 29.84
C ALA A 306 4.90 -12.37 29.65
N PRO A 307 4.84 -13.45 28.85
CA PRO A 307 6.07 -14.05 28.38
C PRO A 307 6.84 -12.93 27.70
N GLU A 308 8.07 -12.68 28.13
CA GLU A 308 8.98 -11.80 27.42
C GLU A 308 8.88 -12.21 25.95
N ALA A 309 8.46 -11.29 25.08
CA ALA A 309 8.68 -11.46 23.67
C ALA A 309 10.18 -11.74 23.57
N GLU A 310 10.55 -12.93 23.08
CA GLU A 310 11.94 -13.26 22.76
C GLU A 310 12.42 -12.23 21.74
N GLY A 311 12.87 -11.08 22.24
CA GLY A 311 13.61 -10.11 21.50
C GLY A 311 14.94 -10.76 21.25
N ALA A 312 15.04 -11.48 20.13
CA ALA A 312 16.29 -12.02 19.66
C ALA A 312 17.34 -10.91 19.72
N LYS A 313 18.37 -11.09 20.55
CA LYS A 313 19.53 -10.20 20.53
C LYS A 313 20.05 -10.19 19.09
N ILE A 314 20.15 -9.00 18.50
CA ILE A 314 20.66 -8.79 17.15
C ILE A 314 22.04 -9.45 17.07
N ASN A 315 22.14 -10.59 16.39
CA ASN A 315 23.41 -11.16 15.95
C ASN A 315 23.70 -10.62 14.54
N GLN A 316 24.94 -10.67 14.08
CA GLN A 316 25.32 -10.17 12.75
C GLN A 316 24.51 -10.79 11.59
N SER A 317 23.89 -11.96 11.77
CA SER A 317 23.01 -12.59 10.77
C SER A 317 21.64 -11.91 10.64
N LEU A 318 21.12 -11.29 11.72
CA LEU A 318 19.84 -10.58 11.72
C LEU A 318 19.95 -9.17 11.11
N GLU A 319 21.13 -8.54 11.14
CA GLU A 319 21.35 -7.20 10.59
C GLU A 319 21.17 -7.15 9.06
N ASN A 320 21.34 -8.30 8.38
CA ASN A 320 21.31 -8.38 6.93
C ASN A 320 19.95 -8.74 6.33
N THR A 321 18.90 -8.95 7.12
CA THR A 321 17.58 -9.29 6.57
C THR A 321 16.90 -8.06 5.93
N PRO A 322 15.90 -8.26 5.05
CA PRO A 322 15.22 -7.18 4.33
C PRO A 322 14.67 -6.07 5.23
N MET A 323 14.01 -6.41 6.34
CA MET A 323 13.46 -5.40 7.25
C MET A 323 14.56 -4.59 7.96
N TYR A 324 15.66 -5.23 8.38
CA TYR A 324 16.76 -4.52 9.02
C TYR A 324 17.54 -3.63 8.05
N ARG A 325 17.71 -4.07 6.79
CA ARG A 325 18.26 -3.22 5.72
C ARG A 325 17.35 -2.03 5.44
N ALA A 326 16.04 -2.24 5.33
CA ALA A 326 15.07 -1.18 5.14
C ALA A 326 15.14 -0.12 6.26
N ILE A 327 15.19 -0.57 7.52
CA ILE A 327 15.33 0.32 8.68
C ILE A 327 16.68 1.04 8.68
N THR A 328 17.76 0.38 8.32
CA THR A 328 19.09 1.00 8.23
C THR A 328 19.11 2.10 7.18
N ALA A 329 18.54 1.84 6.00
CA ALA A 329 18.37 2.83 4.96
C ALA A 329 17.49 4.00 5.44
N HIS A 330 16.34 3.70 6.07
CA HIS A 330 15.43 4.69 6.66
C HIS A 330 16.10 5.59 7.69
N ARG A 331 16.95 5.02 8.56
CA ARG A 331 17.74 5.76 9.56
C ARG A 331 18.77 6.68 8.91
N SER A 332 19.39 6.22 7.82
CA SER A 332 20.41 6.95 7.07
C SER A 332 19.87 8.04 6.15
N GLU A 333 18.55 8.09 5.91
CA GLU A 333 17.95 9.19 5.18
C GLU A 333 18.15 10.49 5.96
N ASN A 334 18.96 11.39 5.39
CA ASN A 334 19.22 12.72 5.93
C ASN A 334 18.34 13.74 5.20
N PRO A 335 17.17 14.12 5.77
CA PRO A 335 16.29 15.11 5.15
C PRO A 335 16.92 16.51 5.04
N ASP A 336 17.99 16.79 5.79
CA ASP A 336 18.69 18.09 5.74
C ASP A 336 19.60 18.24 4.52
N GLY A 337 19.87 17.14 3.79
CA GLY A 337 20.74 17.12 2.61
C GLY A 337 20.04 17.30 1.26
N VAL A 338 18.70 17.33 1.23
CA VAL A 338 17.88 17.45 0.01
C VAL A 338 16.93 18.62 0.17
N LYS A 339 16.52 19.26 -0.94
CA LYS A 339 15.53 20.33 -0.84
C LYS A 339 14.23 19.73 -0.30
N HIS A 340 13.74 20.25 0.82
CA HIS A 340 12.55 19.77 1.52
C HIS A 340 11.34 19.53 0.58
N ARG A 341 11.15 20.36 -0.44
CA ARG A 341 10.08 20.20 -1.44
C ARG A 341 10.23 18.95 -2.31
N GLU A 342 11.45 18.57 -2.68
CA GLU A 342 11.72 17.38 -3.49
C GLU A 342 11.49 16.10 -2.68
N TYR A 343 11.88 16.12 -1.40
CA TYR A 343 11.59 15.06 -0.43
C TYR A 343 10.08 14.80 -0.31
N LEU A 344 9.30 15.85 -0.04
CA LEU A 344 7.84 15.72 0.09
C LEU A 344 7.18 15.19 -1.19
N ARG A 345 7.66 15.61 -2.36
CA ARG A 345 7.18 15.11 -3.65
C ARG A 345 7.49 13.62 -3.86
N ALA A 346 8.66 13.17 -3.41
CA ALA A 346 9.06 11.78 -3.52
C ALA A 346 8.21 10.85 -2.65
N ILE A 347 7.93 11.27 -1.40
CA ILE A 347 7.02 10.58 -0.50
C ILE A 347 5.61 10.51 -1.09
N TRP A 348 5.09 11.63 -1.60
CA TRP A 348 3.80 11.68 -2.29
C TRP A 348 3.74 10.68 -3.45
N LEU A 349 4.75 10.65 -4.32
CA LEU A 349 4.81 9.68 -5.42
C LEU A 349 4.80 8.24 -4.92
N SER A 350 5.55 7.94 -3.85
CA SER A 350 5.63 6.57 -3.31
C SER A 350 4.26 6.08 -2.83
N ARG A 351 3.52 6.92 -2.08
CA ARG A 351 2.18 6.60 -1.57
C ARG A 351 1.16 6.40 -2.70
N LEU A 352 1.26 7.23 -3.76
CA LEU A 352 0.49 7.07 -4.99
C LEU A 352 0.77 5.74 -5.69
N CYS A 353 2.05 5.39 -5.88
CA CYS A 353 2.45 4.13 -6.50
C CYS A 353 1.90 2.92 -5.73
N LYS A 354 2.00 2.95 -4.40
CA LYS A 354 1.48 1.89 -3.53
C LYS A 354 -0.04 1.75 -3.64
N THR A 355 -0.77 2.86 -3.55
CA THR A 355 -2.24 2.86 -3.64
C THR A 355 -2.71 2.42 -5.02
N ALA A 356 -2.05 2.88 -6.09
CA ALA A 356 -2.39 2.47 -7.44
C ALA A 356 -2.16 0.96 -7.67
N SER A 357 -1.08 0.40 -7.10
CA SER A 357 -0.90 -1.06 -7.10
C SER A 357 -1.98 -1.77 -6.30
N HIS A 358 -2.35 -1.28 -5.13
CA HIS A 358 -3.41 -1.84 -4.28
C HIS A 358 -4.75 -1.93 -5.04
N GLU A 359 -5.22 -0.81 -5.58
CA GLU A 359 -6.50 -0.77 -6.31
C GLU A 359 -6.48 -1.61 -7.58
N LEU A 360 -5.34 -1.64 -8.27
CA LEU A 360 -5.20 -2.45 -9.46
C LEU A 360 -5.17 -3.95 -9.12
N LEU A 361 -4.55 -4.35 -8.00
CA LEU A 361 -4.56 -5.75 -7.50
C LEU A 361 -5.96 -6.25 -7.15
N HIS A 362 -6.87 -5.38 -6.71
CA HIS A 362 -8.28 -5.74 -6.61
C HIS A 362 -8.90 -6.14 -7.95
N CYS A 363 -8.47 -5.57 -9.09
CA CYS A 363 -8.87 -6.02 -10.42
C CYS A 363 -8.36 -7.42 -10.77
N PHE A 364 -7.28 -7.88 -10.12
CA PHE A 364 -6.80 -9.27 -10.17
C PHE A 364 -7.55 -10.21 -9.20
N GLY A 365 -8.57 -9.69 -8.51
CA GLY A 365 -9.39 -10.43 -7.56
C GLY A 365 -8.73 -10.64 -6.20
N LEU A 366 -7.62 -9.95 -5.92
CA LEU A 366 -7.04 -9.95 -4.58
C LEU A 366 -7.98 -9.17 -3.64
N ASP A 367 -8.20 -9.72 -2.46
CA ASP A 367 -8.93 -9.06 -1.37
C ASP A 367 -7.92 -8.49 -0.36
N HIS A 368 -8.40 -7.74 0.64
CA HIS A 368 -7.51 -7.24 1.70
C HIS A 368 -6.75 -8.40 2.38
N CYS A 369 -5.47 -8.16 2.63
CA CYS A 369 -4.58 -9.12 3.25
C CYS A 369 -4.67 -9.02 4.77
N VAL A 370 -4.91 -10.17 5.40
CA VAL A 370 -4.98 -10.27 6.87
C VAL A 370 -3.82 -11.09 7.44
N TYR A 371 -2.85 -11.49 6.62
CA TYR A 371 -1.84 -12.50 6.98
C TYR A 371 -0.50 -11.92 7.41
N TYR A 372 -0.07 -10.83 6.78
CA TYR A 372 1.25 -10.22 6.94
C TYR A 372 1.10 -8.69 6.87
N ALA A 373 2.15 -7.99 7.30
CA ALA A 373 2.43 -6.65 6.78
C ALA A 373 2.45 -6.74 5.24
N CYS A 374 1.51 -6.11 4.55
CA CYS A 374 1.34 -6.29 3.10
C CYS A 374 0.74 -5.04 2.47
N MET A 375 1.17 -4.70 1.25
CA MET A 375 0.55 -3.64 0.45
C MET A 375 -0.97 -3.83 0.28
N MET A 376 -1.45 -5.08 0.33
CA MET A 376 -2.87 -5.40 0.22
C MET A 376 -3.62 -5.34 1.56
N GLN A 377 -3.02 -4.93 2.68
CA GLN A 377 -3.81 -4.72 3.90
C GLN A 377 -4.88 -3.65 3.67
N GLY A 378 -6.05 -3.82 4.31
CA GLY A 378 -7.05 -2.76 4.38
C GLY A 378 -6.51 -1.55 5.12
N THR A 379 -7.13 -0.40 4.88
CA THR A 379 -6.70 0.87 5.46
C THR A 379 -7.89 1.78 5.72
N THR A 380 -7.98 2.32 6.93
CA THR A 380 -9.08 3.21 7.36
C THR A 380 -8.67 4.68 7.38
N SER A 381 -7.38 4.97 7.34
CA SER A 381 -6.85 6.33 7.48
C SER A 381 -5.53 6.53 6.75
N ILE A 382 -5.16 7.78 6.48
CA ILE A 382 -3.82 8.13 5.95
C ILE A 382 -2.73 7.60 6.90
N LEU A 383 -2.93 7.71 8.21
CA LEU A 383 -1.97 7.25 9.23
C LEU A 383 -1.73 5.74 9.19
N GLU A 384 -2.75 4.95 8.85
CA GLU A 384 -2.58 3.52 8.60
C GLU A 384 -1.92 3.28 7.24
N ASP A 385 -2.32 3.99 6.19
CA ASP A 385 -1.71 3.88 4.86
C ASP A 385 -0.19 4.04 4.95
N THR A 386 0.30 5.08 5.63
CA THR A 386 1.75 5.39 5.65
C THR A 386 2.61 4.29 6.28
N ARG A 387 2.01 3.40 7.08
CA ARG A 387 2.68 2.28 7.75
C ARG A 387 2.72 1.00 6.92
N GLN A 388 1.96 0.94 5.82
CA GLN A 388 1.91 -0.23 4.94
C GLN A 388 3.17 -0.36 4.07
N PRO A 389 3.68 -1.59 3.85
CA PRO A 389 4.85 -1.82 3.03
C PRO A 389 4.56 -1.68 1.52
N PHE A 390 5.63 -1.59 0.73
CA PHE A 390 5.58 -1.55 -0.74
C PHE A 390 5.65 -2.94 -1.40
N TYR A 391 5.76 -4.01 -0.64
CA TYR A 391 5.83 -5.38 -1.15
C TYR A 391 4.51 -6.12 -0.95
N LEU A 392 4.33 -7.17 -1.76
CA LEU A 392 3.32 -8.19 -1.51
C LEU A 392 3.90 -9.28 -0.61
N CYS A 393 3.09 -9.77 0.32
CA CYS A 393 3.46 -10.92 1.13
C CYS A 393 3.49 -12.22 0.29
N PRO A 394 4.05 -13.32 0.80
CA PRO A 394 4.15 -14.60 0.07
C PRO A 394 2.82 -15.14 -0.47
N ILE A 395 1.69 -14.83 0.18
CA ILE A 395 0.37 -15.28 -0.23
C ILE A 395 -0.14 -14.46 -1.42
N ASP A 396 -0.02 -13.13 -1.36
CA ASP A 396 -0.48 -12.24 -2.42
C ASP A 396 0.45 -12.24 -3.64
N GLN A 397 1.76 -12.44 -3.41
CA GLN A 397 2.73 -12.79 -4.45
C GLN A 397 2.29 -14.03 -5.22
N ALA A 398 1.90 -15.10 -4.52
CA ALA A 398 1.46 -16.34 -5.16
C ALA A 398 0.18 -16.14 -5.99
N LYS A 399 -0.76 -15.30 -5.53
CA LYS A 399 -1.97 -14.93 -6.29
C LYS A 399 -1.61 -14.15 -7.55
N LEU A 400 -0.75 -13.13 -7.43
CA LEU A 400 -0.34 -12.31 -8.57
C LEU A 400 0.44 -13.14 -9.61
N LYS A 401 1.40 -13.97 -9.17
CA LYS A 401 2.13 -14.92 -10.03
C LYS A 401 1.18 -15.83 -10.80
N GLU A 402 0.23 -16.45 -10.10
CA GLU A 402 -0.77 -17.33 -10.73
C GLU A 402 -1.64 -16.56 -11.73
N ALA A 403 -1.99 -15.30 -11.46
CA ALA A 403 -2.72 -14.46 -12.40
C ALA A 403 -1.91 -14.18 -13.68
N LEU A 404 -0.67 -13.72 -13.52
CA LEU A 404 0.24 -13.35 -14.62
C LEU A 404 0.68 -14.54 -15.47
N SER A 405 0.62 -15.76 -14.93
CA SER A 405 0.85 -16.99 -15.70
C SER A 405 -0.10 -17.13 -16.90
N GLY A 406 -1.30 -16.53 -16.84
CA GLY A 406 -2.25 -16.48 -17.96
C GLY A 406 -1.80 -15.59 -19.13
N LYS A 407 -0.88 -14.64 -18.90
CA LYS A 407 -0.24 -13.83 -19.95
C LYS A 407 0.99 -14.53 -20.54
N ASN A 408 1.80 -15.14 -19.68
CA ASN A 408 3.07 -15.74 -20.04
C ASN A 408 3.22 -17.08 -19.32
N GLU A 409 3.06 -18.18 -20.06
CA GLU A 409 3.17 -19.53 -19.50
C GLU A 409 4.53 -19.79 -18.82
N ASN A 410 5.59 -19.09 -19.21
CA ASN A 410 6.89 -19.23 -18.57
C ASN A 410 6.86 -18.76 -17.10
N ILE A 411 6.05 -17.75 -16.76
CA ILE A 411 5.82 -17.35 -15.36
C ILE A 411 5.17 -18.50 -14.56
N GLY A 412 4.31 -19.28 -15.21
CA GLY A 412 3.71 -20.47 -14.62
C GLY A 412 4.72 -21.58 -14.32
N LYS A 413 5.82 -21.64 -15.08
CA LYS A 413 6.88 -22.66 -14.92
C LYS A 413 7.90 -22.31 -13.84
N LEU A 414 8.11 -21.02 -13.56
CA LEU A 414 8.98 -20.57 -12.48
C LEU A 414 8.49 -21.13 -11.14
N SER A 415 9.42 -21.51 -10.27
CA SER A 415 9.17 -21.69 -8.86
C SER A 415 8.70 -20.37 -8.21
N LYS A 416 8.26 -20.44 -6.96
CA LYS A 416 7.86 -19.24 -6.21
C LYS A 416 9.03 -18.27 -6.08
N ASP A 417 10.20 -18.80 -5.77
CA ASP A 417 11.39 -18.02 -5.42
C ASP A 417 12.06 -17.45 -6.67
N GLU A 418 12.10 -18.18 -7.79
CA GLU A 418 12.57 -17.65 -9.08
C GLU A 418 11.70 -16.48 -9.56
N TRP A 419 10.37 -16.59 -9.45
CA TRP A 419 9.48 -15.49 -9.82
C TRP A 419 9.61 -14.28 -8.89
N GLU A 420 9.73 -14.52 -7.59
CA GLU A 420 9.96 -13.46 -6.60
C GLU A 420 11.29 -12.74 -6.87
N LEU A 421 12.35 -13.49 -7.21
CA LEU A 421 13.66 -12.93 -7.57
C LEU A 421 13.56 -12.06 -8.82
N GLU A 422 12.87 -12.53 -9.88
CA GLU A 422 12.62 -11.71 -11.07
C GLU A 422 11.82 -10.43 -10.75
N TRP A 423 10.77 -10.55 -9.94
CA TRP A 423 9.94 -9.42 -9.56
C TRP A 423 10.74 -8.40 -8.75
N CYS A 424 11.48 -8.85 -7.73
CA CYS A 424 12.34 -8.00 -6.91
C CYS A 424 13.42 -7.31 -7.76
N GLY A 425 14.03 -8.03 -8.70
CA GLY A 425 15.00 -7.47 -9.63
C GLY A 425 14.43 -6.33 -10.49
N ARG A 426 13.23 -6.52 -11.05
CA ARG A 426 12.53 -5.49 -11.85
C ARG A 426 12.19 -4.26 -11.00
N MET A 427 11.64 -4.47 -9.81
CA MET A 427 11.31 -3.37 -8.90
C MET A 427 12.57 -2.62 -8.47
N LYS A 428 13.67 -3.32 -8.19
CA LYS A 428 14.96 -2.70 -7.84
C LYS A 428 15.47 -1.81 -8.96
N VAL A 429 15.41 -2.26 -10.21
CA VAL A 429 15.82 -1.44 -11.37
C VAL A 429 15.00 -0.16 -11.44
N PHE A 430 13.67 -0.27 -11.39
CA PHE A 430 12.79 0.90 -11.43
C PHE A 430 13.05 1.87 -10.27
N CYS A 431 13.09 1.36 -9.03
CA CYS A 431 13.36 2.19 -7.87
C CYS A 431 14.77 2.82 -7.93
N GLY A 432 15.76 2.13 -8.51
CA GLY A 432 17.09 2.66 -8.77
C GLY A 432 17.10 3.82 -9.77
N GLU A 433 16.32 3.74 -10.85
CA GLU A 433 16.13 4.84 -11.80
C GLU A 433 15.50 6.06 -11.12
N ILE A 434 14.51 5.87 -10.24
CA ILE A 434 13.96 6.96 -9.41
C ILE A 434 15.05 7.58 -8.52
N VAL A 435 15.94 6.78 -7.95
CA VAL A 435 17.02 7.26 -7.08
C VAL A 435 18.06 8.11 -7.79
N THR A 436 18.24 7.94 -9.10
CA THR A 436 19.12 8.83 -9.88
C THR A 436 18.53 10.24 -10.10
N ARG A 437 17.26 10.45 -9.71
CA ARG A 437 16.57 11.74 -9.80
C ARG A 437 16.57 12.43 -8.43
N ASP A 438 16.25 13.73 -8.42
CA ASP A 438 16.11 14.54 -7.19
C ASP A 438 15.00 14.03 -6.23
N ILE A 439 14.30 12.95 -6.57
CA ILE A 439 13.19 12.32 -5.82
C ILE A 439 13.59 11.00 -5.14
N SER A 440 14.89 10.78 -4.89
CA SER A 440 15.41 9.50 -4.36
C SER A 440 15.00 9.16 -2.92
N MET A 441 14.66 10.16 -2.11
CA MET A 441 14.35 9.97 -0.70
C MET A 441 12.93 9.40 -0.50
N GLY A 442 12.76 8.53 0.50
CA GLY A 442 11.54 7.75 0.70
C GLY A 442 11.50 6.43 -0.09
N TRP A 443 12.32 6.30 -1.12
CA TRP A 443 12.47 5.06 -1.92
C TRP A 443 13.64 4.18 -1.44
N ARG A 444 14.58 4.73 -0.67
CA ARG A 444 15.74 3.97 -0.19
C ARG A 444 15.36 2.79 0.71
N PRO A 445 14.38 2.89 1.61
CA PRO A 445 13.99 1.74 2.43
C PRO A 445 13.48 0.56 1.61
N ILE A 446 12.66 0.80 0.58
CA ILE A 446 12.18 -0.28 -0.29
C ILE A 446 13.30 -0.85 -1.16
N ILE A 447 14.23 -0.03 -1.66
CA ILE A 447 15.41 -0.54 -2.39
C ILE A 447 16.24 -1.45 -1.50
N ALA A 448 16.53 -1.02 -0.27
CA ALA A 448 17.31 -1.82 0.68
C ALA A 448 16.58 -3.12 1.07
N TRP A 449 15.25 -3.09 1.20
CA TRP A 449 14.44 -4.30 1.38
C TRP A 449 14.56 -5.24 0.17
N LEU A 450 14.42 -4.72 -1.05
CA LEU A 450 14.54 -5.49 -2.30
C LEU A 450 15.92 -6.13 -2.44
N GLU A 451 16.98 -5.39 -2.11
CA GLU A 451 18.35 -5.89 -2.12
C GLU A 451 18.56 -7.02 -1.13
N GLY A 452 18.09 -6.85 0.12
CA GLY A 452 18.11 -7.93 1.10
C GLY A 452 17.34 -9.16 0.61
N ARG A 453 16.18 -8.95 -0.03
CA ARG A 453 15.34 -10.08 -0.47
C ARG A 453 15.97 -10.83 -1.64
N ILE A 454 16.59 -10.12 -2.57
CA ILE A 454 17.35 -10.71 -3.69
C ILE A 454 18.49 -11.59 -3.16
N GLU A 455 19.25 -11.10 -2.18
CA GLU A 455 20.32 -11.88 -1.55
C GLU A 455 19.78 -13.09 -0.79
N GLU A 456 18.71 -12.92 0.01
CA GLU A 456 18.05 -14.04 0.72
C GLU A 456 17.53 -15.14 -0.22
N LEU A 457 17.12 -14.77 -1.43
CA LEU A 457 16.66 -15.72 -2.46
C LEU A 457 17.85 -16.41 -3.16
N GLY A 458 18.94 -15.68 -3.43
CA GLY A 458 20.13 -16.21 -4.10
C GLY A 458 20.98 -17.16 -3.22
N ASP A 459 21.02 -16.93 -1.91
CA ASP A 459 21.75 -17.80 -0.97
C ASP A 459 21.08 -19.19 -0.82
N GLN A 460 19.79 -19.32 -1.18
CA GLN A 460 19.07 -20.60 -1.10
C GLN A 460 19.42 -21.56 -2.23
N ASP A 461 19.89 -21.07 -3.38
CA ASP A 461 20.36 -21.90 -4.51
C ASP A 461 21.70 -22.61 -4.21
N GLY A 462 22.39 -22.24 -3.13
CA GLY A 462 23.64 -22.87 -2.66
C GLY A 462 23.47 -23.91 -1.56
N ALA A 463 22.24 -24.16 -1.08
CA ALA A 463 21.97 -25.01 0.09
C ALA A 463 21.54 -26.46 -0.25
N ASP A 464 21.48 -26.84 -1.53
CA ASP A 464 21.25 -28.22 -1.96
C ASP A 464 22.59 -28.96 -2.17
N GLU A 465 23.26 -29.33 -1.08
CA GLU A 465 24.15 -30.52 -0.97
C GLU A 465 24.75 -30.64 0.45
N VAL A 466 23.93 -30.99 1.45
CA VAL A 466 24.45 -31.75 2.62
C VAL A 466 23.41 -32.79 3.04
N ASP A 467 23.54 -33.98 2.47
CA ASP A 467 23.05 -35.21 3.08
C ASP A 467 23.84 -35.46 4.38
N GLY A 468 23.15 -35.71 5.50
CA GLY A 468 23.84 -35.73 6.80
C GLY A 468 22.97 -36.01 8.02
N THR A 469 22.39 -37.21 8.07
CA THR A 469 22.24 -38.09 9.26
C THR A 469 21.53 -37.59 10.53
N GLU A 470 20.52 -38.37 10.95
CA GLU A 470 19.96 -38.43 12.30
C GLU A 470 21.03 -38.54 13.40
N GLY A 471 20.85 -37.82 14.51
CA GLY A 471 21.71 -37.92 15.70
C GLY A 471 21.25 -37.10 16.91
N THR A 472 20.45 -37.75 17.76
CA THR A 472 20.34 -37.69 19.25
C THR A 472 20.71 -36.45 20.09
N LYS A 473 19.87 -36.24 21.12
CA LYS A 473 20.03 -35.43 22.35
C LYS A 473 21.46 -35.34 22.91
N GLU A 474 21.86 -34.14 23.36
CA GLU A 474 22.43 -33.87 24.70
C GLU A 474 22.63 -32.35 24.97
N ASP A 475 22.83 -32.04 26.24
CA ASP A 475 22.64 -30.81 27.05
C ASP A 475 23.76 -29.72 26.91
N PRO A 476 23.75 -28.59 27.67
CA PRO A 476 24.26 -27.28 27.24
C PRO A 476 25.75 -27.04 27.50
N ILE A 477 26.35 -26.13 26.73
CA ILE A 477 27.73 -25.65 26.93
C ILE A 477 27.69 -24.19 27.40
N GLU A 478 28.14 -23.97 28.63
CA GLU A 478 28.58 -22.66 29.15
C GLU A 478 29.88 -22.23 28.47
N VAL A 479 30.05 -20.94 28.18
CA VAL A 479 31.37 -20.37 27.87
C VAL A 479 31.50 -18.98 28.49
N GLU A 480 32.64 -18.79 29.15
CA GLU A 480 33.21 -17.55 29.72
C GLU A 480 33.27 -16.36 28.76
#